data_AF-A0AA45ALW5-F1
#
_entry.id   AF-A0AA45ALW5-F1
#
_cell.length_a   1.000
_cell.length_b   1.000
_cell.length_c   1.000
_cell.angle_alpha   90.00
_cell.angle_beta   90.00
_cell.angle_gamma   90.00
#
_symmetry.space_group_name_H-M   'P 1'
#
loop_
_entity.id
_entity.type
_entity.pdbx_description
1 polymer ?
#
loop_
_entity_poly.entity_id
_entity_poly.type
_entity_poly.pdbx_seq_one_letter_code
_entity_poly.pdbx_strand_id
1 'polypeptide(L)'
;MFHIVTNGNSKDITYSDLTLHSVSTSANVAHNTDGFDIGPASNVRVLNSQVTNDDDCVVLKPGADQVHVEGVTCTGSHGLSVGSLAGTAGANDVVTNSIFKNCTVASSDKAAGIKFFDSSSGHGSASVSNVTWQDIICDKCDYAFRVLTCYQSTTTADCTAHPAVANMQGIVLDGFTGTTSGHYKNNVANINCSPSGTCGITVKRFSVTAPSGANTVLCANTPSNLGLTCTSGASG
;
A
#
# COMPACT_ATOMS: atom_id res chain seq x y z
N MET A 1 11.33 6.28 13.72
CA MET A 1 11.47 7.76 13.72
C MET A 1 10.72 8.26 12.50
N PHE A 2 9.59 8.92 12.64
CA PHE A 2 8.85 9.42 11.47
C PHE A 2 9.36 10.79 11.03
N HIS A 3 9.32 11.10 9.73
CA HIS A 3 9.64 12.43 9.24
C HIS A 3 8.46 13.39 9.44
N ILE A 4 7.30 13.08 8.86
CA ILE A 4 6.12 13.94 8.88
C ILE A 4 4.89 13.13 9.28
N VAL A 5 4.17 13.61 10.29
CA VAL A 5 2.90 13.04 10.76
C VAL A 5 1.82 14.12 10.69
N THR A 6 0.73 13.83 9.99
CA THR A 6 -0.45 14.70 9.90
C THR A 6 -1.64 14.04 10.56
N ASN A 7 -2.19 14.66 11.61
CA ASN A 7 -3.24 14.08 12.47
C ASN A 7 -4.08 15.20 13.12
N GLY A 8 -4.94 14.86 14.08
CA GLY A 8 -5.71 15.83 14.88
C GLY A 8 -6.90 16.43 14.14
N ASN A 9 -7.42 15.74 13.13
CA ASN A 9 -8.45 16.25 12.20
C ASN A 9 -7.99 17.50 11.45
N SER A 10 -6.69 17.61 11.17
CA SER A 10 -6.11 18.70 10.41
C SER A 10 -6.70 18.80 9.01
N LYS A 11 -6.76 20.01 8.46
CA LYS A 11 -7.34 20.26 7.14
C LYS A 11 -6.48 21.20 6.32
N ASP A 12 -6.59 21.08 4.99
CA ASP A 12 -6.02 22.03 4.03
C ASP A 12 -4.49 22.17 4.16
N ILE A 13 -3.80 21.03 4.21
CA ILE A 13 -2.34 20.96 4.35
C ILE A 13 -1.72 20.65 3.00
N THR A 14 -0.66 21.37 2.63
CA THR A 14 0.15 21.07 1.46
C THR A 14 1.62 20.94 1.85
N TYR A 15 2.21 19.80 1.52
CA TYR A 15 3.65 19.58 1.50
C TYR A 15 4.09 19.56 0.05
N SER A 16 5.08 20.37 -0.32
CA SER A 16 5.61 20.39 -1.68
C SER A 16 7.12 20.54 -1.69
N ASP A 17 7.76 19.95 -2.71
CA ASP A 17 9.17 20.15 -3.04
C ASP A 17 10.13 19.80 -1.88
N LEU A 18 9.75 18.81 -1.07
CA LEU A 18 10.54 18.34 0.07
C LEU A 18 11.50 17.23 -0.35
N THR A 19 12.66 17.17 0.30
CA THR A 19 13.57 16.02 0.23
C THR A 19 13.73 15.45 1.63
N LEU A 20 13.22 14.23 1.84
CA LEU A 20 13.31 13.47 3.08
C LEU A 20 14.31 12.33 2.88
N HIS A 21 15.32 12.24 3.75
CA HIS A 21 16.38 11.26 3.62
C HIS A 21 16.77 10.72 4.99
N SER A 22 16.48 9.44 5.23
CA SER A 22 16.85 8.73 6.45
C SER A 22 17.21 7.29 6.13
N VAL A 23 18.51 7.02 6.04
CA VAL A 23 19.07 5.69 5.80
C VAL A 23 20.08 5.38 6.89
N SER A 24 20.15 4.12 7.30
CA SER A 24 21.15 3.69 8.28
C SER A 24 22.54 3.71 7.66
N THR A 25 23.52 4.17 8.44
CA THR A 25 24.95 4.08 8.10
C THR A 25 25.62 2.83 8.67
N SER A 26 24.84 1.95 9.29
CA SER A 26 25.28 0.68 9.89
C SER A 26 24.64 -0.51 9.18
N ALA A 27 24.94 -1.73 9.64
CA ALA A 27 24.29 -2.94 9.14
C ALA A 27 22.82 -3.08 9.59
N ASN A 28 22.36 -2.25 10.53
CA ASN A 28 20.99 -2.31 11.04
C ASN A 28 20.05 -1.50 10.13
N VAL A 29 18.84 -2.00 9.91
CA VAL A 29 17.75 -1.31 9.21
C VAL A 29 17.32 -0.07 10.00
N ALA A 30 17.04 1.04 9.31
CA ALA A 30 16.52 2.26 9.92
C ALA A 30 14.99 2.15 10.09
N HIS A 31 14.57 1.30 11.03
CA HIS A 31 13.16 0.98 11.25
C HIS A 31 12.27 2.23 11.44
N ASN A 32 11.08 2.20 10.84
CA ASN A 32 10.01 3.18 11.02
C ASN A 32 10.42 4.59 10.62
N THR A 33 11.15 4.71 9.51
CA THR A 33 11.58 5.99 8.92
C THR A 33 10.57 6.56 7.92
N ASP A 34 9.27 6.36 8.19
CA ASP A 34 8.17 6.74 7.31
C ASP A 34 8.31 8.20 6.85
N GLY A 35 8.06 8.44 5.55
CA GLY A 35 8.12 9.78 4.97
C GLY A 35 6.94 10.63 5.42
N PHE A 36 5.74 10.21 5.05
CA PHE A 36 4.49 10.90 5.37
C PHE A 36 3.43 9.96 5.94
N ASP A 37 3.16 10.10 7.23
CA ASP A 37 2.06 9.44 7.93
C ASP A 37 0.84 10.38 7.95
N ILE A 38 -0.15 10.09 7.11
CA ILE A 38 -1.39 10.88 7.05
C ILE A 38 -2.50 10.10 7.75
N GLY A 39 -2.86 10.49 8.97
CA GLY A 39 -3.96 9.89 9.75
C GLY A 39 -5.24 10.72 9.66
N PRO A 40 -5.95 10.94 10.78
CA PRO A 40 -7.15 11.79 10.85
C PRO A 40 -6.87 13.21 10.33
N ALA A 41 -7.12 13.41 9.05
CA ALA A 41 -6.89 14.64 8.31
C ALA A 41 -7.64 14.63 6.98
N SER A 42 -8.00 15.80 6.47
CA SER A 42 -8.73 15.94 5.19
C SER A 42 -8.14 17.02 4.27
N ASN A 43 -8.19 16.82 2.96
CA ASN A 43 -7.64 17.75 1.96
C ASN A 43 -6.13 17.99 2.18
N VAL A 44 -5.38 16.88 2.20
CA VAL A 44 -3.92 16.90 2.34
C VAL A 44 -3.28 16.67 0.98
N ARG A 45 -2.30 17.49 0.61
CA ARG A 45 -1.56 17.39 -0.65
C ARG A 45 -0.09 17.11 -0.38
N VAL A 46 0.47 16.10 -1.03
CA VAL A 46 1.92 15.79 -1.01
C VAL A 46 2.42 15.83 -2.45
N LEU A 47 3.21 16.84 -2.78
CA LEU A 47 3.54 17.18 -4.16
C LEU A 47 5.06 17.18 -4.39
N ASN A 48 5.50 16.63 -5.53
CA ASN A 48 6.85 16.80 -6.09
C ASN A 48 7.99 16.55 -5.08
N SER A 49 7.80 15.62 -4.16
CA SER A 49 8.73 15.38 -3.05
C SER A 49 9.52 14.10 -3.26
N GLN A 50 10.72 14.06 -2.70
CA GLN A 50 11.62 12.90 -2.77
C GLN A 50 11.78 12.30 -1.37
N VAL A 51 11.61 10.98 -1.27
CA VAL A 51 11.77 10.23 -0.03
C VAL A 51 12.78 9.11 -0.25
N THR A 52 13.84 9.11 0.53
CA THR A 52 14.77 7.99 0.64
C THR A 52 14.76 7.51 2.08
N ASN A 53 14.18 6.34 2.32
CA ASN A 53 13.99 5.81 3.66
C ASN A 53 13.99 4.28 3.66
N ASP A 54 13.60 3.68 4.78
CA ASP A 54 13.59 2.24 5.03
C ASP A 54 12.23 1.79 5.61
N ASP A 55 11.18 2.59 5.39
CA ASP A 55 9.79 2.28 5.73
C ASP A 55 8.81 2.95 4.74
N ASP A 56 7.51 3.05 5.04
CA ASP A 56 6.49 3.56 4.11
C ASP A 56 6.89 4.97 3.57
N CYS A 57 6.72 5.20 2.26
CA CYS A 57 7.06 6.49 1.64
C CYS A 57 5.98 7.53 1.95
N VAL A 58 4.74 7.20 1.59
CA VAL A 58 3.53 7.91 2.01
C VAL A 58 2.54 6.84 2.43
N VAL A 59 1.94 7.01 3.60
CA VAL A 59 0.98 6.05 4.13
C VAL A 59 -0.27 6.74 4.68
N LEU A 60 -1.42 6.26 4.22
CA LEU A 60 -2.72 6.69 4.74
C LEU A 60 -3.12 5.80 5.91
N LYS A 61 -3.07 6.35 7.11
CA LYS A 61 -3.48 5.73 8.38
C LYS A 61 -5.01 5.93 8.59
N PRO A 62 -5.62 5.28 9.59
CA PRO A 62 -7.06 5.44 9.87
C PRO A 62 -7.48 6.90 10.00
N GLY A 63 -8.58 7.29 9.36
CA GLY A 63 -9.15 8.64 9.38
C GLY A 63 -8.66 9.56 8.26
N ALA A 64 -7.77 9.10 7.37
CA ALA A 64 -7.33 9.88 6.21
C ALA A 64 -8.44 9.98 5.15
N ASP A 65 -8.73 11.20 4.72
CA ASP A 65 -9.72 11.52 3.69
C ASP A 65 -9.18 12.57 2.72
N GLN A 66 -9.57 12.51 1.43
CA GLN A 66 -9.22 13.54 0.45
C GLN A 66 -7.70 13.82 0.38
N VAL A 67 -6.89 12.77 0.30
CA VAL A 67 -5.43 12.90 0.20
C VAL A 67 -5.00 12.81 -1.27
N HIS A 68 -4.24 13.79 -1.73
CA HIS A 68 -3.70 13.87 -3.09
C HIS A 68 -2.18 13.81 -3.05
N VAL A 69 -1.60 12.72 -3.51
CA VAL A 69 -0.16 12.51 -3.63
C VAL A 69 0.20 12.55 -5.11
N GLU A 70 1.07 13.47 -5.53
CA GLU A 70 1.44 13.60 -6.94
C GLU A 70 2.91 13.95 -7.15
N GLY A 71 3.57 13.28 -8.12
CA GLY A 71 4.96 13.58 -8.48
C GLY A 71 5.97 13.14 -7.42
N VAL A 72 5.59 12.24 -6.50
CA VAL A 72 6.47 11.78 -5.43
C VAL A 72 7.41 10.69 -5.93
N THR A 73 8.69 10.80 -5.58
CA THR A 73 9.70 9.76 -5.85
C THR A 73 10.13 9.12 -4.54
N CYS A 74 10.02 7.80 -4.46
CA CYS A 74 10.35 7.00 -3.28
C CYS A 74 11.52 6.06 -3.60
N THR A 75 12.48 5.90 -2.70
CA THR A 75 13.61 4.97 -2.87
C THR A 75 13.91 4.25 -1.56
N GLY A 76 14.09 2.93 -1.60
CA GLY A 76 14.38 2.11 -0.40
C GLY A 76 13.17 1.82 0.49
N SER A 77 12.00 2.33 0.13
CA SER A 77 10.82 2.42 1.00
C SER A 77 10.00 1.13 1.10
N HIS A 78 8.93 1.18 1.91
CA HIS A 78 7.81 0.23 1.87
C HIS A 78 6.67 0.69 0.95
N GLY A 79 6.88 1.72 0.12
CA GLY A 79 5.98 2.12 -0.95
C GLY A 79 4.88 3.10 -0.55
N LEU A 80 3.92 3.25 -1.47
CA LEU A 80 2.73 4.09 -1.34
C LEU A 80 1.60 3.25 -0.72
N SER A 81 1.43 3.40 0.59
CA SER A 81 0.65 2.46 1.39
C SER A 81 -0.69 3.04 1.86
N VAL A 82 -1.66 2.16 2.07
CA VAL A 82 -2.79 2.38 2.97
C VAL A 82 -2.66 1.40 4.14
N GLY A 83 -2.76 1.90 5.36
CA GLY A 83 -2.74 1.12 6.59
C GLY A 83 -1.45 1.21 7.41
N SER A 84 -1.13 0.24 8.26
CA SER A 84 -1.99 -0.89 8.61
C SER A 84 -3.33 -0.43 9.19
N LEU A 85 -4.41 -1.12 8.83
CA LEU A 85 -5.77 -0.86 9.31
C LEU A 85 -6.30 -2.08 10.08
N ALA A 86 -7.34 -1.87 10.89
CA ALA A 86 -7.97 -2.85 11.78
C ALA A 86 -7.10 -3.24 13.00
N GLY A 87 -6.13 -2.42 13.38
CA GLY A 87 -5.22 -2.74 14.49
C GLY A 87 -5.81 -2.56 15.89
N THR A 88 -7.09 -2.20 16.02
CA THR A 88 -7.74 -1.90 17.30
C THR A 88 -9.06 -2.63 17.45
N ALA A 89 -9.18 -3.41 18.53
CA ALA A 89 -10.37 -4.17 18.87
C ALA A 89 -11.64 -3.32 18.84
N GLY A 90 -12.66 -3.79 18.11
CA GLY A 90 -13.97 -3.14 18.00
C GLY A 90 -14.01 -1.84 17.17
N ALA A 91 -12.87 -1.36 16.68
CA ALA A 91 -12.84 -0.21 15.77
C ALA A 91 -13.15 -0.63 14.33
N ASN A 92 -13.64 0.33 13.53
CA ASN A 92 -13.66 0.25 12.08
C ASN A 92 -12.78 1.37 11.52
N ASP A 93 -11.59 1.04 11.06
CA ASP A 93 -10.66 2.01 10.49
C ASP A 93 -11.08 2.39 9.07
N VAL A 94 -11.14 3.69 8.79
CA VAL A 94 -11.67 4.19 7.51
C VAL A 94 -10.62 5.03 6.80
N VAL A 95 -10.43 4.78 5.50
CA VAL A 95 -9.61 5.62 4.60
C VAL A 95 -10.38 5.86 3.31
N THR A 96 -10.51 7.13 2.88
CA THR A 96 -11.39 7.49 1.76
C THR A 96 -10.84 8.51 0.79
N ASN A 97 -11.39 8.51 -0.42
CA ASN A 97 -11.33 9.62 -1.39
C ASN A 97 -9.91 10.10 -1.70
N SER A 98 -8.97 9.18 -1.90
CA SER A 98 -7.56 9.54 -2.01
C SER A 98 -6.94 9.06 -3.32
N ILE A 99 -5.91 9.76 -3.78
CA ILE A 99 -5.23 9.45 -5.04
C ILE A 99 -3.72 9.56 -4.87
N PHE A 100 -3.01 8.57 -5.40
CA PHE A 100 -1.58 8.59 -5.66
C PHE A 100 -1.40 8.66 -7.17
N LYS A 101 -0.70 9.67 -7.68
CA LYS A 101 -0.61 9.94 -9.11
C LYS A 101 0.79 10.26 -9.57
N ASN A 102 1.23 9.70 -10.69
CA ASN A 102 2.51 10.06 -11.31
C ASN A 102 3.68 9.93 -10.32
N CYS A 103 3.75 8.80 -9.61
CA CYS A 103 4.78 8.55 -8.62
C CYS A 103 5.76 7.49 -9.14
N THR A 104 7.04 7.66 -8.81
CA THR A 104 8.07 6.66 -9.06
C THR A 104 8.48 6.03 -7.75
N VAL A 105 8.42 4.71 -7.67
CA VAL A 105 8.88 3.97 -6.50
C VAL A 105 9.98 3.03 -6.94
N ALA A 106 11.15 3.19 -6.34
CA ALA A 106 12.36 2.49 -6.71
C ALA A 106 12.90 1.65 -5.55
N SER A 107 13.42 0.45 -5.86
CA SER A 107 14.15 -0.40 -4.92
C SER A 107 13.45 -0.55 -3.56
N SER A 108 12.16 -0.87 -3.59
CA SER A 108 11.25 -0.84 -2.43
C SER A 108 10.52 -2.18 -2.26
N ASP A 109 10.03 -2.53 -1.06
CA ASP A 109 9.24 -3.76 -0.82
C ASP A 109 8.05 -3.86 -1.78
N LYS A 110 7.38 -2.74 -2.01
CA LYS A 110 6.32 -2.63 -3.00
C LYS A 110 6.25 -1.23 -3.56
N ALA A 111 5.75 -1.06 -4.79
CA ALA A 111 5.43 0.26 -5.29
C ALA A 111 4.19 0.83 -4.57
N ALA A 112 3.15 0.02 -4.41
CA ALA A 112 1.94 0.41 -3.70
C ALA A 112 1.26 -0.77 -2.98
N GLY A 113 0.40 -0.48 -2.02
CA GLY A 113 -0.40 -1.54 -1.40
C GLY A 113 -1.32 -1.13 -0.26
N ILE A 114 -2.07 -2.10 0.23
CA ILE A 114 -3.00 -1.97 1.35
C ILE A 114 -2.70 -3.06 2.37
N LYS A 115 -2.59 -2.68 3.65
CA LYS A 115 -2.23 -3.58 4.75
C LYS A 115 -3.34 -3.60 5.79
N PHE A 116 -3.84 -4.78 6.12
CA PHE A 116 -4.83 -5.03 7.17
C PHE A 116 -4.28 -6.03 8.19
N PHE A 117 -4.56 -5.77 9.46
CA PHE A 117 -4.47 -6.79 10.50
C PHE A 117 -5.51 -7.90 10.26
N ASP A 118 -5.27 -9.08 10.83
CA ASP A 118 -6.24 -10.17 10.87
C ASP A 118 -7.41 -9.87 11.84
N SER A 119 -8.35 -10.79 12.05
CA SER A 119 -9.49 -10.60 12.98
C SER A 119 -9.32 -11.25 14.36
N SER A 120 -8.09 -11.46 14.80
CA SER A 120 -7.80 -11.93 16.16
C SER A 120 -8.37 -10.99 17.23
N SER A 121 -8.53 -11.45 18.48
CA SER A 121 -9.28 -10.75 19.54
C SER A 121 -8.81 -9.32 19.88
N GLY A 122 -7.62 -8.90 19.45
CA GLY A 122 -7.09 -7.54 19.60
C GLY A 122 -7.39 -6.60 18.43
N HIS A 123 -8.03 -7.09 17.37
CA HIS A 123 -8.16 -6.40 16.09
C HIS A 123 -9.62 -6.07 15.75
N GLY A 124 -9.79 -5.15 14.80
CA GLY A 124 -11.07 -4.58 14.40
C GLY A 124 -11.47 -4.96 12.98
N SER A 125 -12.16 -4.03 12.33
CA SER A 125 -12.45 -4.07 10.89
C SER A 125 -11.90 -2.83 10.20
N ALA A 126 -11.91 -2.84 8.87
CA ALA A 126 -11.47 -1.69 8.10
C ALA A 126 -12.29 -1.52 6.82
N SER A 127 -12.42 -0.27 6.39
CA SER A 127 -13.09 0.15 5.17
C SER A 127 -12.21 1.12 4.38
N VAL A 128 -11.81 0.73 3.17
CA VAL A 128 -11.08 1.58 2.23
C VAL A 128 -11.95 1.82 1.02
N SER A 129 -12.26 3.08 0.71
CA SER A 129 -13.10 3.37 -0.44
C SER A 129 -12.65 4.56 -1.27
N ASN A 130 -12.86 4.47 -2.59
CA ASN A 130 -12.50 5.51 -3.55
C ASN A 130 -11.01 5.90 -3.42
N VAL A 131 -10.12 4.91 -3.50
CA VAL A 131 -8.67 5.12 -3.49
C VAL A 131 -8.07 4.69 -4.82
N THR A 132 -7.33 5.58 -5.46
CA THR A 132 -6.74 5.35 -6.78
C THR A 132 -5.22 5.45 -6.73
N TRP A 133 -4.54 4.48 -7.35
CA TRP A 133 -3.15 4.60 -7.76
C TRP A 133 -3.10 4.74 -9.28
N GLN A 134 -2.64 5.88 -9.77
CA GLN A 134 -2.62 6.24 -11.18
C GLN A 134 -1.20 6.55 -11.65
N ASP A 135 -0.80 5.97 -12.77
CA ASP A 135 0.49 6.21 -13.43
C ASP A 135 1.68 6.02 -12.44
N ILE A 136 1.75 4.83 -11.85
CA ILE A 136 2.81 4.45 -10.89
C ILE A 136 3.91 3.69 -11.63
N ILE A 137 5.15 4.14 -11.46
CA ILE A 137 6.34 3.46 -11.97
C ILE A 137 6.94 2.60 -10.86
N CYS A 138 7.03 1.29 -11.13
CA CYS A 138 7.76 0.33 -10.32
C CYS A 138 9.18 0.18 -10.92
N ASP A 139 10.20 0.69 -10.24
CA ASP A 139 11.60 0.50 -10.63
C ASP A 139 12.31 -0.41 -9.62
N LYS A 140 12.34 -1.71 -9.91
CA LYS A 140 12.92 -2.74 -9.04
C LYS A 140 12.26 -2.79 -7.65
N CYS A 141 10.94 -2.59 -7.56
CA CYS A 141 10.22 -2.97 -6.33
C CYS A 141 10.03 -4.48 -6.27
N ASP A 142 9.91 -5.07 -5.09
CA ASP A 142 9.68 -6.52 -5.00
C ASP A 142 8.29 -6.91 -5.51
N TYR A 143 7.27 -6.10 -5.19
CA TYR A 143 5.97 -6.13 -5.84
C TYR A 143 5.58 -4.76 -6.44
N ALA A 144 4.87 -4.75 -7.55
CA ALA A 144 4.20 -3.55 -8.04
C ALA A 144 3.02 -3.16 -7.14
N PHE A 145 2.19 -4.14 -6.76
CA PHE A 145 1.07 -3.93 -5.87
C PHE A 145 0.88 -5.10 -4.90
N ARG A 146 0.57 -4.79 -3.64
CA ARG A 146 0.28 -5.81 -2.61
C ARG A 146 -0.98 -5.48 -1.82
N VAL A 147 -1.87 -6.46 -1.68
CA VAL A 147 -2.88 -6.47 -0.61
C VAL A 147 -2.44 -7.50 0.42
N LEU A 148 -2.25 -7.05 1.66
CA LEU A 148 -1.86 -7.86 2.79
C LEU A 148 -2.99 -7.88 3.82
N THR A 149 -3.50 -9.07 4.16
CA THR A 149 -4.60 -9.26 5.15
C THR A 149 -4.20 -10.04 6.41
N CYS A 150 -2.90 -10.32 6.57
CA CYS A 150 -2.36 -11.06 7.71
C CYS A 150 -1.25 -10.26 8.43
N TYR A 151 -1.38 -8.92 8.46
CA TYR A 151 -0.34 -8.10 9.04
C TYR A 151 -0.17 -8.39 10.53
N GLN A 152 1.06 -8.73 10.93
CA GLN A 152 1.45 -9.14 12.29
C GLN A 152 0.77 -10.40 12.84
N SER A 153 0.13 -11.22 12.00
CA SER A 153 -0.30 -12.56 12.39
C SER A 153 0.91 -13.42 12.76
N THR A 154 0.80 -14.19 13.84
CA THR A 154 1.90 -15.05 14.33
C THR A 154 2.15 -16.27 13.45
N THR A 155 1.10 -16.82 12.83
CA THR A 155 1.19 -17.94 11.89
C THR A 155 0.18 -17.82 10.76
N THR A 156 0.43 -18.53 9.65
CA THR A 156 -0.54 -18.67 8.56
C THR A 156 -1.85 -19.34 9.02
N ALA A 157 -1.77 -20.25 9.99
CA ALA A 157 -2.93 -20.91 10.56
C ALA A 157 -3.83 -19.92 11.32
N ASP A 158 -3.21 -19.01 12.09
CA ASP A 158 -3.94 -17.97 12.82
C ASP A 158 -4.67 -17.03 11.87
N CYS A 159 -3.99 -16.55 10.82
CA CYS A 159 -4.65 -15.69 9.83
C CYS A 159 -5.78 -16.41 9.08
N THR A 160 -5.64 -17.72 8.83
CA THR A 160 -6.69 -18.52 8.19
C THR A 160 -7.90 -18.71 9.12
N ALA A 161 -7.67 -18.89 10.43
CA ALA A 161 -8.72 -19.00 11.44
C ALA A 161 -9.40 -17.65 11.73
N HIS A 162 -8.67 -16.54 11.55
CA HIS A 162 -9.09 -15.18 11.83
C HIS A 162 -8.92 -14.27 10.61
N PRO A 163 -9.58 -14.55 9.48
CA PRO A 163 -9.45 -13.72 8.27
C PRO A 163 -9.82 -12.25 8.56
N ALA A 164 -9.03 -11.31 8.02
CA ALA A 164 -9.26 -9.88 8.23
C ALA A 164 -10.68 -9.44 7.83
N VAL A 165 -11.32 -8.57 8.62
CA VAL A 165 -12.59 -7.95 8.22
C VAL A 165 -12.29 -6.68 7.42
N ALA A 166 -11.90 -6.87 6.15
CA ALA A 166 -11.40 -5.82 5.27
C ALA A 166 -12.37 -5.54 4.11
N ASN A 167 -12.95 -4.34 4.10
CA ASN A 167 -13.89 -3.91 3.07
C ASN A 167 -13.24 -2.91 2.12
N MET A 168 -13.13 -3.27 0.85
CA MET A 168 -12.56 -2.40 -0.19
C MET A 168 -13.59 -2.12 -1.27
N GLN A 169 -13.81 -0.85 -1.59
CA GLN A 169 -14.77 -0.45 -2.61
C GLN A 169 -14.23 0.68 -3.50
N GLY A 170 -14.28 0.52 -4.82
CA GLY A 170 -13.83 1.56 -5.74
C GLY A 170 -12.32 1.80 -5.63
N ILE A 171 -11.56 0.72 -5.44
CA ILE A 171 -10.10 0.77 -5.49
C ILE A 171 -9.67 0.65 -6.94
N VAL A 172 -8.88 1.59 -7.43
CA VAL A 172 -8.47 1.63 -8.84
C VAL A 172 -6.95 1.61 -8.95
N LEU A 173 -6.43 0.67 -9.72
CA LEU A 173 -5.04 0.64 -10.17
C LEU A 173 -5.03 0.94 -11.66
N ASP A 174 -4.43 2.05 -12.09
CA ASP A 174 -4.49 2.47 -13.49
C ASP A 174 -3.15 3.03 -13.98
N GLY A 175 -2.48 2.34 -14.90
CA GLY A 175 -1.23 2.84 -15.48
C GLY A 175 0.03 2.41 -14.71
N PHE A 176 0.04 1.21 -14.14
CA PHE A 176 1.25 0.65 -13.54
C PHE A 176 2.24 0.19 -14.62
N THR A 177 3.48 0.65 -14.54
CA THR A 177 4.55 0.34 -15.51
C THR A 177 5.89 0.04 -14.82
N GLY A 178 6.86 -0.47 -15.56
CA GLY A 178 8.23 -0.74 -15.08
C GLY A 178 8.53 -2.21 -14.83
N THR A 179 9.45 -2.49 -13.92
CA THR A 179 9.99 -3.83 -13.68
C THR A 179 10.16 -4.11 -12.19
N THR A 180 9.79 -5.31 -11.71
CA THR A 180 10.09 -5.72 -10.33
C THR A 180 11.57 -6.12 -10.15
N SER A 181 12.02 -6.24 -8.90
CA SER A 181 13.41 -6.59 -8.56
C SER A 181 13.80 -8.02 -8.97
N GLY A 182 12.81 -8.92 -9.12
CA GLY A 182 13.02 -10.35 -9.26
C GLY A 182 13.11 -11.11 -7.93
N HIS A 183 12.99 -10.43 -6.78
CA HIS A 183 12.96 -11.08 -5.45
C HIS A 183 11.90 -12.20 -5.40
N TYR A 184 10.68 -11.92 -5.89
CA TYR A 184 9.60 -12.90 -6.02
C TYR A 184 9.55 -13.58 -7.39
N LYS A 185 10.71 -13.71 -8.07
CA LYS A 185 10.87 -14.33 -9.38
C LYS A 185 9.95 -13.70 -10.43
N ASN A 186 8.92 -14.43 -10.87
CA ASN A 186 7.99 -13.99 -11.92
C ASN A 186 6.78 -13.23 -11.37
N ASN A 187 6.59 -13.19 -10.05
CA ASN A 187 5.42 -12.59 -9.43
C ASN A 187 5.61 -11.07 -9.36
N VAL A 188 4.71 -10.33 -10.01
CA VAL A 188 4.75 -8.86 -10.06
C VAL A 188 3.74 -8.20 -9.12
N ALA A 189 2.73 -8.93 -8.68
CA ALA A 189 1.77 -8.45 -7.68
C ALA A 189 1.22 -9.62 -6.85
N ASN A 190 0.84 -9.31 -5.61
CA ASN A 190 0.18 -10.25 -4.70
C ASN A 190 -1.07 -9.60 -4.09
N ILE A 191 -2.23 -9.97 -4.61
CA ILE A 191 -3.53 -9.41 -4.24
C ILE A 191 -4.26 -10.46 -3.39
N ASN A 192 -3.89 -10.53 -2.11
CA ASN A 192 -4.54 -11.40 -1.14
C ASN A 192 -5.74 -10.69 -0.50
N CYS A 193 -6.89 -10.68 -1.18
CA CYS A 193 -8.12 -10.15 -0.58
C CYS A 193 -8.65 -11.12 0.49
N SER A 194 -9.24 -10.56 1.56
CA SER A 194 -9.79 -11.37 2.64
C SER A 194 -11.10 -12.05 2.20
N PRO A 195 -11.35 -13.32 2.60
CA PRO A 195 -12.64 -13.97 2.40
C PRO A 195 -13.76 -13.41 3.31
N SER A 196 -13.41 -12.66 4.36
CA SER A 196 -14.36 -12.09 5.34
C SER A 196 -14.65 -10.61 5.12
N GLY A 197 -14.55 -10.15 3.89
CA GLY A 197 -14.81 -8.77 3.51
C GLY A 197 -15.13 -8.62 2.03
N THR A 198 -14.96 -7.41 1.51
CA THR A 198 -15.23 -7.08 0.11
C THR A 198 -13.95 -6.67 -0.62
N CYS A 199 -13.81 -7.08 -1.88
CA CYS A 199 -12.65 -6.80 -2.71
C CYS A 199 -13.07 -6.07 -3.99
N GLY A 200 -13.39 -4.78 -3.88
CA GLY A 200 -13.81 -3.93 -4.99
C GLY A 200 -12.63 -3.26 -5.71
N ILE A 201 -11.66 -4.05 -6.19
CA ILE A 201 -10.48 -3.57 -6.93
C ILE A 201 -10.73 -3.68 -8.44
N THR A 202 -10.38 -2.64 -9.19
CA THR A 202 -10.34 -2.66 -10.65
C THR A 202 -8.97 -2.23 -11.14
N VAL A 203 -8.41 -2.99 -12.07
CA VAL A 203 -7.09 -2.75 -12.66
C VAL A 203 -7.23 -2.41 -14.14
N LYS A 204 -6.48 -1.39 -14.56
CA LYS A 204 -6.41 -0.87 -15.92
C LYS A 204 -4.95 -0.57 -16.25
N ARG A 205 -4.57 -0.71 -17.52
CA ARG A 205 -3.22 -0.36 -18.04
C ARG A 205 -2.08 -0.83 -17.12
N PHE A 206 -2.04 -2.13 -16.82
CA PHE A 206 -1.00 -2.72 -15.97
C PHE A 206 -0.01 -3.49 -16.85
N SER A 207 1.25 -3.05 -16.86
CA SER A 207 2.30 -3.55 -17.77
C SER A 207 3.62 -3.87 -17.07
N VAL A 208 3.61 -3.98 -15.74
CA VAL A 208 4.80 -4.34 -14.97
C VAL A 208 5.22 -5.78 -15.28
N THR A 209 6.52 -5.97 -15.46
CA THR A 209 7.13 -7.29 -15.69
C THR A 209 8.18 -7.60 -14.63
N ALA A 210 8.48 -8.87 -14.42
CA ALA A 210 9.67 -9.33 -13.75
C ALA A 210 10.89 -9.22 -14.67
N PRO A 211 12.13 -9.35 -14.16
CA PRO A 211 13.33 -9.34 -15.00
C PRO A 211 13.33 -10.40 -16.12
N SER A 212 12.58 -11.49 -15.94
CA SER A 212 12.37 -12.55 -16.95
C SER A 212 11.42 -12.16 -18.08
N GLY A 213 10.73 -11.01 -17.98
CA GLY A 213 9.62 -10.61 -18.85
C GLY A 213 8.25 -11.18 -18.44
N ALA A 214 8.20 -12.08 -17.46
CA ALA A 214 6.94 -12.61 -16.94
C ALA A 214 6.16 -11.56 -16.13
N ASN A 215 4.85 -11.72 -15.97
CA ASN A 215 3.98 -10.78 -15.27
C ASN A 215 2.95 -11.49 -14.38
N THR A 216 3.36 -12.52 -13.64
CA THR A 216 2.45 -13.32 -12.82
C THR A 216 1.83 -12.50 -11.69
N VAL A 217 0.50 -12.50 -11.60
CA VAL A 217 -0.24 -11.83 -10.53
C VAL A 217 -0.90 -12.89 -9.66
N LEU A 218 -0.49 -12.94 -8.39
CA LEU A 218 -1.09 -13.84 -7.42
C LEU A 218 -2.39 -13.22 -6.88
N CYS A 219 -3.46 -14.01 -6.84
CA CYS A 219 -4.77 -13.56 -6.38
C CYS A 219 -5.41 -14.55 -5.40
N ALA A 220 -6.15 -14.01 -4.44
CA ALA A 220 -7.12 -14.72 -3.60
C ALA A 220 -8.32 -13.81 -3.33
N ASN A 221 -9.53 -14.36 -3.39
CA ASN A 221 -10.81 -13.66 -3.13
C ASN A 221 -10.97 -12.34 -3.91
N THR A 222 -10.39 -12.26 -5.11
CA THR A 222 -10.48 -11.10 -6.00
C THR A 222 -11.77 -11.09 -6.80
N PRO A 223 -12.24 -9.92 -7.26
CA PRO A 223 -13.46 -9.83 -8.05
C PRO A 223 -13.25 -10.45 -9.45
N SER A 224 -14.33 -10.94 -10.06
CA SER A 224 -14.29 -11.54 -11.40
C SER A 224 -13.91 -10.54 -12.50
N ASN A 225 -14.17 -9.25 -12.28
CA ASN A 225 -13.86 -8.16 -13.19
C ASN A 225 -12.60 -7.38 -12.78
N LEU A 226 -11.63 -8.04 -12.14
CA LEU A 226 -10.39 -7.40 -11.66
C LEU A 226 -9.63 -6.63 -12.76
N GLY A 227 -9.66 -7.09 -14.01
CA GLY A 227 -8.91 -6.47 -15.12
C GLY A 227 -7.48 -7.02 -15.31
N LEU A 228 -7.15 -8.13 -14.65
CA LEU A 228 -5.90 -8.88 -14.77
C LEU A 228 -6.18 -10.39 -14.82
N THR A 229 -5.28 -11.15 -15.44
CA THR A 229 -5.27 -12.62 -15.32
C THR A 229 -4.67 -13.02 -13.97
N CYS A 230 -5.42 -13.77 -13.19
CA CYS A 230 -5.02 -14.23 -11.86
C CYS A 230 -4.36 -15.61 -11.89
N THR A 231 -3.33 -15.78 -11.07
CA THR A 231 -2.78 -17.07 -10.65
C THR A 231 -3.08 -17.27 -9.17
N SER A 232 -3.44 -18.49 -8.77
CA SER A 232 -3.68 -18.79 -7.35
C SER A 232 -2.38 -18.75 -6.54
N GLY A 233 -2.50 -18.65 -5.22
CA GLY A 233 -1.35 -18.69 -4.29
C GLY A 233 -0.98 -17.33 -3.71
N ALA A 234 -1.88 -16.34 -3.76
CA ALA A 234 -1.72 -15.13 -2.95
C ALA A 234 -1.71 -15.48 -1.46
N SER A 235 -0.90 -14.75 -0.71
CA SER A 235 -0.77 -14.91 0.74
C SER A 235 -0.46 -13.57 1.39
N GLY A 236 -0.80 -13.47 2.68
CA GLY A 236 -0.48 -12.35 3.54
C GLY A 236 0.68 -12.70 4.47
#